data_AF-A0A2D5B4W4-F1
#
_entry.id   AF-A0A2D5B4W4-F1
#
_cell.length_a   1.000
_cell.length_b   1.000
_cell.length_c   1.000
_cell.angle_alpha   90.00
_cell.angle_beta   90.00
_cell.angle_gamma   90.00
#
_symmetry.space_group_name_H-M   'P 1'
#
loop_
_entity.id
_entity.type
_entity.pdbx_description
1 polymer ?
#
loop_
_entity_poly.entity_id
_entity_poly.type
_entity_poly.pdbx_seq_one_letter_code
_entity_poly.pdbx_strand_id
1 'polypeptide(L)'
;MIPRSRNELGTALGWAVETETDPSMATADWLVQDATRSSGIFALVNDPEVSIDTLRQLKEAFKAWRVMGENSRDRRMAACCYALVIAAGLVHHGERISTQSDSALHRSFQSLRIEMQYAEHVRGLVDQAIARLDVPGTD
;
A
#
# COMPACT_ATOMS: atom_id res chain seq x y z
N MET A 1 -3.43 -20.88 -29.02
CA MET A 1 -3.49 -21.79 -27.85
C MET A 1 -4.89 -21.67 -27.29
N ILE A 2 -5.73 -22.71 -27.43
CA ILE A 2 -7.14 -22.67 -27.03
C ILE A 2 -7.23 -23.10 -25.56
N PRO A 3 -7.86 -22.32 -24.66
CA PRO A 3 -7.95 -22.69 -23.25
C PRO A 3 -8.84 -23.94 -23.09
N ARG A 4 -8.29 -24.96 -22.43
CA ARG A 4 -8.96 -26.21 -22.12
C ARG A 4 -9.23 -26.28 -20.62
N SER A 5 -10.32 -25.66 -20.17
CA SER A 5 -11.10 -26.08 -18.99
C SER A 5 -12.25 -25.09 -18.72
N ARG A 6 -13.46 -25.61 -18.49
CA ARG A 6 -14.64 -24.82 -18.08
C ARG A 6 -14.45 -24.14 -16.71
N ASN A 7 -13.50 -24.60 -15.89
CA ASN A 7 -13.15 -24.01 -14.59
C ASN A 7 -12.23 -22.78 -14.68
N GLU A 8 -11.30 -22.72 -15.64
CA GLU A 8 -10.39 -21.56 -15.79
C GLU A 8 -11.15 -20.31 -16.26
N LEU A 9 -12.17 -20.51 -17.11
CA LEU A 9 -13.12 -19.46 -17.48
C LEU A 9 -13.95 -19.01 -16.28
N GLY A 10 -14.36 -19.93 -15.40
CA GLY A 10 -15.09 -19.60 -14.17
C GLY A 10 -14.27 -18.77 -13.19
N THR A 11 -12.96 -19.04 -13.07
CA THR A 11 -12.07 -18.25 -12.22
C THR A 11 -11.79 -16.89 -12.85
N ALA A 12 -11.44 -16.82 -14.15
CA ALA A 12 -11.18 -15.55 -14.84
C ALA A 12 -12.43 -14.65 -14.92
N LEU A 13 -13.63 -15.22 -15.06
CA LEU A 13 -14.90 -14.48 -14.99
C LEU A 13 -15.30 -14.15 -13.56
N GLY A 14 -14.89 -14.92 -12.56
CA GLY A 14 -15.12 -14.61 -11.14
C GLY A 14 -14.49 -13.27 -10.72
N TRP A 15 -13.22 -13.04 -11.10
CA TRP A 15 -12.53 -11.76 -10.85
C TRP A 15 -13.08 -10.60 -11.68
N ALA A 16 -13.58 -10.88 -12.90
CA ALA A 16 -14.13 -9.86 -13.79
C ALA A 16 -15.57 -9.44 -13.42
N VAL A 17 -16.34 -10.31 -12.77
CA VAL A 17 -17.71 -10.01 -12.32
C VAL A 17 -17.71 -9.29 -10.97
N GLU A 18 -16.74 -9.56 -10.08
CA GLU A 18 -16.64 -8.83 -8.80
C GLU A 18 -16.21 -7.36 -8.99
N THR A 19 -15.50 -7.07 -10.09
CA THR A 19 -15.08 -5.72 -10.50
C THR A 19 -16.19 -4.87 -11.15
N GLU A 20 -17.33 -5.45 -11.54
CA GLU A 20 -18.50 -4.68 -12.02
C GLU A 20 -19.24 -3.94 -10.88
N THR A 21 -18.93 -4.26 -9.62
CA THR A 21 -19.63 -3.67 -8.45
C THR A 21 -18.93 -2.44 -7.87
N ASP A 22 -17.64 -2.21 -8.15
CA ASP A 22 -16.93 -1.00 -7.74
C ASP A 22 -15.75 -0.70 -8.69
N PRO A 23 -15.87 0.26 -9.63
CA PRO A 23 -14.79 0.64 -10.55
C PRO A 23 -13.54 1.16 -9.83
N SER A 24 -13.67 1.64 -8.59
CA SER A 24 -12.55 2.05 -7.75
C SER A 24 -11.70 0.85 -7.34
N MET A 25 -12.32 -0.32 -7.13
CA MET A 25 -11.61 -1.56 -6.78
C MET A 25 -10.86 -2.15 -7.97
N ALA A 26 -11.46 -2.15 -9.17
CA ALA A 26 -10.76 -2.57 -10.39
C ALA A 26 -9.50 -1.71 -10.64
N THR A 27 -9.61 -0.41 -10.38
CA THR A 27 -8.50 0.54 -10.48
C THR A 27 -7.44 0.27 -9.40
N ALA A 28 -7.86 -0.02 -8.16
CA ALA A 28 -6.99 -0.39 -7.06
C ALA A 28 -6.19 -1.67 -7.32
N ASP A 29 -6.83 -2.73 -7.83
CA ASP A 29 -6.16 -3.98 -8.19
C ASP A 29 -5.17 -3.78 -9.34
N TRP A 30 -5.55 -2.99 -10.36
CA TRP A 30 -4.64 -2.61 -11.43
C TRP A 30 -3.44 -1.84 -10.88
N LEU A 31 -3.63 -0.88 -9.97
CA LEU A 31 -2.54 -0.11 -9.36
C LEU A 31 -1.60 -0.95 -8.52
N VAL A 32 -2.11 -1.91 -7.75
CA VAL A 32 -1.28 -2.84 -6.98
C VAL A 32 -0.49 -3.75 -7.92
N GLN A 33 -1.11 -4.25 -8.99
CA GLN A 33 -0.42 -5.04 -10.02
C GLN A 33 0.61 -4.22 -10.81
N ASP A 34 0.30 -2.97 -11.14
CA ASP A 34 1.22 -2.08 -11.83
C ASP A 34 2.41 -1.76 -10.94
N ALA A 35 2.19 -1.28 -9.70
CA ALA A 35 3.24 -0.98 -8.75
C ALA A 35 4.13 -2.19 -8.41
N THR A 36 3.61 -3.42 -8.53
CA THR A 36 4.42 -4.63 -8.37
C THR A 36 5.18 -5.05 -9.64
N ARG A 37 4.76 -4.59 -10.82
CA ARG A 37 5.45 -4.81 -12.12
C ARG A 37 6.48 -3.72 -12.44
N SER A 38 6.18 -2.46 -12.15
CA SER A 38 7.04 -1.30 -12.41
C SER A 38 7.92 -1.05 -11.18
N SER A 39 9.13 -1.63 -11.16
CA SER A 39 10.16 -1.49 -10.10
C SER A 39 9.82 -1.99 -8.69
N GLY A 40 8.55 -2.31 -8.41
CA GLY A 40 8.07 -2.82 -7.12
C GLY A 40 7.64 -1.69 -6.17
N ILE A 41 6.67 -1.99 -5.29
CA ILE A 41 6.09 -1.01 -4.35
C ILE A 41 7.14 -0.29 -3.51
N PHE A 42 8.23 -0.97 -3.15
CA PHE A 42 9.32 -0.39 -2.38
C PHE A 42 10.11 0.68 -3.15
N ALA A 43 10.27 0.54 -4.46
CA ALA A 43 10.88 1.57 -5.28
C ALA A 43 9.93 2.77 -5.41
N LEU A 44 8.64 2.51 -5.66
CA LEU A 44 7.62 3.54 -5.81
C LEU A 44 7.45 4.41 -4.54
N VAL A 45 7.42 3.81 -3.34
CA VAL A 45 7.30 4.60 -2.09
C VAL A 45 8.58 5.36 -1.72
N ASN A 46 9.72 5.01 -2.32
CA ASN A 46 10.98 5.74 -2.15
C ASN A 46 11.20 6.81 -3.22
N ASP A 47 10.40 6.82 -4.28
CA ASP A 47 10.46 7.83 -5.32
C ASP A 47 9.81 9.14 -4.81
N PRO A 48 10.56 10.25 -4.67
CA PRO A 48 10.00 11.52 -4.24
C PRO A 48 9.11 12.17 -5.33
N GLU A 49 9.19 11.72 -6.58
CA GLU A 49 8.37 12.25 -7.69
C GLU A 49 7.00 11.59 -7.77
N VAL A 50 6.74 10.53 -6.98
CA VAL A 50 5.43 9.88 -6.95
C VAL A 50 4.36 10.88 -6.49
N SER A 51 3.28 11.01 -7.26
CA SER A 51 2.23 11.98 -6.93
C SER A 51 1.47 11.59 -5.65
N ILE A 52 1.02 12.60 -4.90
CA ILE A 52 0.21 12.38 -3.70
C ILE A 52 -1.12 11.67 -4.01
N ASP A 53 -1.69 11.91 -5.18
CA ASP A 53 -2.94 11.26 -5.62
C ASP A 53 -2.71 9.77 -5.93
N THR A 54 -1.55 9.41 -6.49
CA THR A 54 -1.15 8.00 -6.64
C THR A 54 -1.03 7.33 -5.26
N LEU A 55 -0.40 7.99 -4.29
CA LEU A 55 -0.29 7.48 -2.92
C LEU A 55 -1.67 7.32 -2.26
N ARG A 56 -2.59 8.26 -2.44
CA ARG A 56 -3.97 8.13 -1.92
C ARG A 56 -4.69 6.93 -2.51
N GLN A 57 -4.58 6.70 -3.81
CA GLN A 57 -5.19 5.56 -4.49
C GLN A 57 -4.59 4.23 -4.00
N LEU A 58 -3.26 4.14 -3.92
CA LEU A 58 -2.57 2.95 -3.39
C LEU A 58 -2.94 2.67 -1.93
N LYS A 59 -3.11 3.71 -1.12
CA LYS A 59 -3.54 3.56 0.27
C LYS A 59 -4.93 2.90 0.35
N GLU A 60 -5.90 3.36 -0.43
CA GLU A 60 -7.23 2.73 -0.45
C GLU A 60 -7.17 1.30 -1.01
N ALA A 61 -6.35 1.06 -2.03
CA ALA A 61 -6.13 -0.28 -2.57
C ALA A 61 -5.58 -1.26 -1.52
N PHE A 62 -4.52 -0.87 -0.79
CA PHE A 62 -3.94 -1.72 0.25
C PHE A 62 -4.84 -1.89 1.47
N LYS A 63 -5.70 -0.91 1.75
CA LYS A 63 -6.74 -1.02 2.77
C LYS A 63 -7.78 -2.08 2.38
N ALA A 64 -8.25 -2.08 1.14
CA ALA A 64 -9.15 -3.10 0.62
C ALA A 64 -8.48 -4.49 0.65
N TRP A 65 -7.24 -4.59 0.16
CA TRP A 65 -6.49 -5.85 0.14
C TRP A 65 -6.27 -6.42 1.55
N ARG A 66 -6.05 -5.56 2.55
CA ARG A 66 -5.91 -5.99 3.95
C ARG A 66 -7.17 -6.68 4.49
N VAL A 67 -8.36 -6.30 4.02
CA VAL A 67 -9.63 -6.92 4.40
C VAL A 67 -9.85 -8.21 3.61
N MET A 68 -9.57 -8.18 2.30
CA MET A 68 -9.90 -9.25 1.36
C MET A 68 -8.84 -10.37 1.28
N GLY A 69 -7.62 -10.14 1.77
CA GLY A 69 -6.51 -11.09 1.62
C GLY A 69 -6.88 -12.48 2.15
N GLU A 70 -6.73 -13.49 1.29
CA GLU A 70 -7.20 -14.86 1.52
C GLU A 70 -6.53 -15.50 2.75
N ASN A 71 -5.25 -15.20 2.95
CA ASN A 71 -4.46 -15.74 4.05
C ASN A 71 -3.80 -14.64 4.90
N SER A 72 -3.33 -15.03 6.08
CA SER A 72 -2.71 -14.11 7.04
C SER A 72 -1.41 -13.47 6.54
N ARG A 73 -0.73 -14.07 5.56
CA ARG A 73 0.48 -13.51 4.95
C ARG A 73 0.13 -12.34 4.05
N ASP A 74 -0.90 -12.48 3.22
CA ASP A 74 -1.35 -11.43 2.29
C ASP A 74 -1.88 -10.23 3.06
N ARG A 75 -2.71 -10.46 4.08
CA ARG A 75 -3.21 -9.37 4.94
C ARG A 75 -2.09 -8.62 5.65
N ARG A 76 -1.02 -9.32 6.04
CA ARG A 76 0.17 -8.69 6.66
C ARG A 76 0.96 -7.88 5.64
N MET A 77 1.17 -8.40 4.44
CA MET A 77 1.83 -7.66 3.36
C MET A 77 1.04 -6.40 2.97
N ALA A 78 -0.29 -6.52 2.85
CA ALA A 78 -1.18 -5.39 2.60
C ALA A 78 -1.07 -4.33 3.71
N ALA A 79 -1.02 -4.74 4.98
CA ALA A 79 -0.82 -3.82 6.10
C ALA A 79 0.54 -3.11 6.04
N CYS A 80 1.61 -3.81 5.63
CA CYS A 80 2.92 -3.20 5.43
C CYS A 80 2.90 -2.16 4.32
N CYS A 81 2.35 -2.50 3.15
CA CYS A 81 2.25 -1.60 2.01
C CYS A 81 1.38 -0.37 2.32
N TYR A 82 0.26 -0.58 3.01
CA TYR A 82 -0.59 0.49 3.52
C TYR A 82 0.18 1.46 4.42
N ALA A 83 0.98 0.96 5.36
CA ALA A 83 1.79 1.80 6.23
C ALA A 83 2.91 2.54 5.46
N LEU A 84 3.55 1.88 4.50
CA LEU A 84 4.60 2.49 3.66
C LEU A 84 4.11 3.65 2.82
N VAL A 85 2.92 3.51 2.23
CA VAL A 85 2.33 4.57 1.43
C VAL A 85 1.98 5.79 2.29
N ILE A 86 1.51 5.58 3.53
CA ILE A 86 1.29 6.69 4.47
C ILE A 86 2.61 7.35 4.85
N ALA A 87 3.67 6.57 5.10
CA ALA A 87 5.00 7.10 5.37
C ALA A 87 5.52 7.94 4.19
N ALA A 88 5.35 7.48 2.95
CA ALA A 88 5.71 8.22 1.74
C ALA A 88 4.95 9.55 1.61
N GLY A 89 3.65 9.57 1.90
CA GLY A 89 2.87 10.81 1.90
C GLY A 89 3.41 11.84 2.89
N LEU A 90 3.73 11.40 4.11
CA LEU A 90 4.34 12.26 5.13
C LEU A 90 5.74 12.73 4.73
N VAL A 91 6.55 11.83 4.15
CA VAL A 91 7.96 12.10 3.89
C VAL A 91 8.21 12.94 2.65
N HIS A 92 7.54 12.62 1.54
CA HIS A 92 7.79 13.30 0.27
C HIS A 92 6.93 14.54 0.09
N HIS A 93 5.70 14.52 0.62
CA HIS A 93 4.72 15.59 0.41
C HIS A 93 4.40 16.41 1.67
N GLY A 94 4.88 15.98 2.85
CA GLY A 94 4.48 16.61 4.12
C GLY A 94 3.00 16.44 4.44
N GLU A 95 2.30 15.55 3.74
CA GLU A 95 0.85 15.41 3.82
C GLU A 95 0.44 14.16 4.59
N ARG A 96 -0.48 14.35 5.55
CA ARG A 96 -1.11 13.24 6.26
C ARG A 96 -2.28 12.66 5.45
N ILE A 97 -2.03 11.58 4.72
CA ILE A 97 -3.07 10.89 3.92
C ILE A 97 -3.91 9.87 4.71
N SER A 98 -3.74 9.80 6.03
CA SER A 98 -4.45 8.88 6.93
C SER A 98 -5.17 9.63 8.06
N THR A 99 -6.35 9.14 8.46
CA THR A 99 -7.12 9.67 9.60
C THR A 99 -6.76 9.02 10.94
N GLN A 100 -5.87 8.01 10.95
CA GLN A 100 -5.41 7.37 12.18
C GLN A 100 -4.62 8.37 13.04
N SER A 101 -4.67 8.29 14.37
CA SER A 101 -3.92 9.19 15.27
C SER A 101 -2.39 9.00 15.17
N ASP A 102 -1.63 9.99 15.65
CA ASP A 102 -0.15 9.93 15.64
C ASP A 102 0.37 8.73 16.41
N SER A 103 -0.20 8.43 17.59
CA SER A 103 0.19 7.25 18.37
C SER A 103 -0.12 5.93 17.64
N ALA A 104 -1.14 5.89 16.78
CA ALA A 104 -1.45 4.72 15.96
C ALA A 104 -0.47 4.58 14.79
N LEU A 105 -0.16 5.68 14.11
CA LEU A 105 0.81 5.70 13.02
C LEU A 105 2.22 5.38 13.52
N HIS A 106 2.64 5.98 14.63
CA HIS A 106 3.93 5.74 15.27
C HIS A 106 4.11 4.25 15.62
N ARG A 107 3.11 3.61 16.24
CA ARG A 107 3.15 2.15 16.50
C ARG A 107 3.23 1.33 15.21
N SER A 108 2.51 1.74 14.17
CA SER A 108 2.54 1.07 12.87
C SER A 108 3.92 1.17 12.22
N PHE A 109 4.55 2.35 12.25
CA PHE A 109 5.88 2.58 11.69
C PHE A 109 6.98 1.87 12.50
N GLN A 110 6.87 1.84 13.82
CA GLN A 110 7.77 1.04 14.65
C GLN A 110 7.69 -0.46 14.32
N SER A 111 6.47 -0.99 14.15
CA SER A 111 6.27 -2.39 13.75
C SER A 111 6.87 -2.66 12.38
N LEU A 112 6.63 -1.76 11.43
CA LEU A 112 7.18 -1.84 10.07
C LEU A 112 8.71 -1.77 10.05
N ARG A 113 9.32 -0.93 10.90
CA ARG A 113 10.78 -0.83 11.05
C ARG A 113 11.41 -2.15 11.52
N ILE A 114 10.74 -2.86 12.43
CA ILE A 114 11.18 -4.17 12.92
C ILE A 114 11.02 -5.22 11.82
N GLU A 115 9.86 -5.26 11.14
CA GLU A 115 9.58 -6.23 10.09
C GLU A 115 10.48 -6.05 8.86
N MET A 116 10.84 -4.81 8.51
CA MET A 116 11.63 -4.46 7.33
C MET A 116 13.09 -4.14 7.66
N GLN A 117 13.62 -4.64 8.78
CA GLN A 117 14.96 -4.31 9.28
C GLN A 117 16.10 -4.54 8.27
N TYR A 118 15.91 -5.43 7.30
CA TYR A 118 16.90 -5.76 6.26
C TYR A 118 16.72 -4.97 4.95
N ALA A 119 15.66 -4.18 4.81
CA ALA A 119 15.39 -3.36 3.64
C ALA A 119 15.83 -1.90 3.91
N GLU A 120 17.10 -1.59 3.66
CA GLU A 120 17.72 -0.31 4.03
C GLU A 120 16.97 0.92 3.50
N HIS A 121 16.56 0.89 2.23
CA HIS A 121 15.79 1.98 1.61
C HIS A 121 14.44 2.20 2.30
N VAL A 122 13.78 1.12 2.71
CA VAL A 122 12.51 1.19 3.43
C VAL A 122 12.71 1.72 4.86
N ARG A 123 13.80 1.31 5.52
CA ARG A 123 14.12 1.78 6.87
C ARG A 123 14.33 3.30 6.89
N GLY A 124 15.07 3.84 5.91
CA GLY A 124 15.31 5.28 5.79
C GLY A 124 14.02 6.10 5.65
N LEU A 125 13.06 5.60 4.85
CA LEU A 125 11.73 6.22 4.72
C LEU A 125 10.96 6.19 6.04
N VAL A 126 10.94 5.03 6.71
CA VAL A 126 10.17 4.82 7.95
C VAL A 126 10.73 5.64 9.11
N ASP A 127 12.06 5.71 9.26
CA ASP A 127 12.69 6.53 10.31
C ASP A 127 12.40 8.03 10.12
N GLN A 128 12.40 8.51 8.87
CA GLN A 128 11.99 9.89 8.56
C GLN A 128 10.51 10.15 8.85
N ALA A 129 9.64 9.17 8.58
CA ALA A 129 8.21 9.30 8.88
C ALA A 129 7.95 9.35 10.40
N ILE A 130 8.67 8.54 11.18
CA ILE A 130 8.63 8.59 12.66
C ILE A 130 9.09 9.97 13.14
N ALA A 131 10.23 10.46 12.66
CA ALA A 131 10.74 11.77 13.05
C ALA A 131 9.74 12.91 12.77
N ARG A 132 9.03 12.85 11.63
CA ARG A 132 7.99 13.84 11.29
C ARG A 132 6.76 13.80 12.19
N LEU A 133 6.43 12.65 12.78
CA LEU A 133 5.34 12.53 13.75
C LEU A 133 5.75 13.02 15.16
N ASP A 134 7.04 12.91 15.50
CA ASP A 134 7.57 13.32 16.80
C ASP A 134 7.86 14.82 16.89
N VAL A 135 7.96 15.52 15.76
CA VAL A 135 8.01 16.98 15.73
C VAL A 135 6.61 17.52 16.04
N PRO A 136 6.40 18.22 17.16
CA PRO A 136 5.12 18.85 17.43
C PRO A 136 4.84 19.86 16.30
N GLY A 137 3.71 19.68 15.63
CA GLY A 137 3.22 20.62 14.64
C GLY A 137 3.27 22.02 15.22
N THR A 138 4.03 22.89 14.56
CA THR A 138 3.96 24.33 14.75
C THR A 138 2.67 24.77 14.04
N ASP A 139 1.55 24.61 14.72
CA ASP A 139 0.32 25.35 14.45
C ASP A 139 0.37 26.68 15.21
#